data_AF-A0A838LTR3-F1
#
_entry.id   AF-A0A838LTR3-F1
#
_cell.length_a   1.000
_cell.length_b   1.000
_cell.length_c   1.000
_cell.angle_alpha   90.00
_cell.angle_beta   90.00
_cell.angle_gamma   90.00
#
_symmetry.space_group_name_H-M   'P 1'
#
loop_
_entity.id
_entity.type
_entity.pdbx_description
1 polymer ?
#
loop_
_entity_poly.entity_id
_entity_poly.type
_entity_poly.pdbx_seq_one_letter_code
_entity_poly.pdbx_strand_id
1 'polypeptide(L)'
;MNAEALHHSTGERRPEIPVSALAEDDRQIARKLKQRDRNALLGYGLSVFVVVVIMEMAVFHFHMAERFGIAPVLARGVIYLLLTTALWAALLRTNRRLVSKMMSDKQASYESVLLAYDKALGLKDAYSGGHGRRVALYAHGLASAMGLSHAEANTIREAALLHDIGKIGIPDAILTKPGELTVAELHTIRQHPAMGAGIIQAIPLLSHLAPAVRHHHEHFDGGGYPVGLQGHAIPLAARVIAVADALDALGSDRSYRKSMPLDAAVTEIVKASGKQFDPEIVGVLADKFILTAMKNTSIDNPSTRNDGRQ
;
A
#
# COMPACT_ATOMS: atom_id res chain seq x y z
N MET A 1 -31.06 4.85 -66.92
CA MET A 1 -32.05 4.13 -66.10
C MET A 1 -31.44 2.77 -65.79
N ASN A 2 -30.99 2.40 -64.59
CA ASN A 2 -31.36 2.73 -63.20
C ASN A 2 -30.07 2.82 -62.34
N ALA A 3 -29.82 3.88 -61.55
CA ALA A 3 -30.24 4.11 -60.15
C ALA A 3 -29.63 3.08 -59.16
N GLU A 4 -28.49 3.40 -58.55
CA GLU A 4 -28.31 3.82 -57.12
C GLU A 4 -28.18 2.62 -56.16
N ALA A 5 -26.99 2.25 -55.67
CA ALA A 5 -26.11 2.89 -54.67
C ALA A 5 -26.43 2.48 -53.20
N LEU A 6 -25.35 2.03 -52.52
CA LEU A 6 -25.09 2.05 -51.07
C LEU A 6 -25.88 1.10 -50.14
N HIS A 7 -25.23 0.01 -49.72
CA HIS A 7 -25.21 -0.39 -48.31
C HIS A 7 -23.98 -1.27 -48.01
N HIS A 8 -22.91 -0.65 -47.49
CA HIS A 8 -21.87 -1.32 -46.74
C HIS A 8 -22.41 -1.52 -45.30
N SER A 9 -22.59 -2.77 -44.87
CA SER A 9 -22.89 -3.12 -43.47
C SER A 9 -21.77 -3.99 -42.94
N THR A 10 -20.98 -3.43 -42.03
CA THR A 10 -19.96 -4.11 -41.23
C THR A 10 -20.62 -5.14 -40.32
N GLY A 11 -20.42 -6.43 -40.61
CA GLY A 11 -20.85 -7.52 -39.73
C GLY A 11 -19.92 -7.66 -38.53
N GLU A 12 -20.13 -6.86 -37.48
CA GLU A 12 -19.62 -7.18 -36.15
C GLU A 12 -20.35 -8.44 -35.65
N ARG A 13 -19.66 -9.59 -35.61
CA ARG A 13 -20.13 -10.76 -34.87
C ARG A 13 -20.20 -10.37 -33.40
N ARG A 14 -21.41 -10.22 -32.87
CA ARG A 14 -21.63 -10.20 -31.42
C ARG A 14 -21.06 -11.49 -30.83
N PRO A 15 -20.29 -11.43 -29.73
CA PRO A 15 -19.84 -12.64 -29.07
C PRO A 15 -21.07 -13.45 -28.62
N GLU A 16 -21.23 -14.65 -29.16
CA GLU A 16 -22.22 -15.63 -28.68
C GLU A 16 -21.82 -16.00 -27.25
N ILE A 17 -22.55 -15.50 -26.27
CA ILE A 17 -22.40 -15.92 -24.88
C ILE A 17 -22.78 -17.40 -24.84
N PRO A 18 -21.88 -18.30 -24.43
CA PRO A 18 -22.18 -19.72 -24.41
C PRO A 18 -23.37 -19.98 -23.48
N VAL A 19 -24.37 -20.72 -23.96
CA VAL A 19 -25.62 -21.03 -23.24
C VAL A 19 -25.37 -21.64 -21.85
N SER A 20 -24.21 -22.29 -21.66
CA SER A 20 -23.76 -22.79 -20.36
C SER A 20 -23.47 -21.69 -19.33
N ALA A 21 -22.95 -20.53 -19.75
CA ALA A 21 -22.66 -19.40 -18.87
C ALA A 21 -23.94 -18.71 -18.38
N LEU A 22 -24.95 -18.61 -19.25
CA LEU A 22 -26.29 -18.12 -18.86
C LEU A 22 -26.95 -19.06 -17.85
N ALA A 23 -26.85 -20.38 -18.06
CA ALA A 23 -27.40 -21.38 -17.15
C ALA A 23 -26.68 -21.42 -15.78
N GLU A 24 -25.40 -21.05 -15.71
CA GLU A 24 -24.65 -20.98 -14.46
C GLU A 24 -24.99 -19.72 -13.65
N ASP A 25 -25.18 -18.58 -14.33
CA ASP A 25 -25.64 -17.33 -13.72
C ASP A 25 -27.08 -17.47 -13.18
N ASP A 26 -27.99 -18.09 -13.94
CA ASP A 26 -29.35 -18.40 -13.49
C ASP A 26 -29.38 -19.28 -12.24
N ARG A 27 -28.49 -20.29 -12.16
CA ARG A 27 -28.34 -21.13 -10.96
C ARG A 27 -27.77 -20.32 -9.78
N GLN A 28 -26.86 -19.39 -10.03
CA GLN A 28 -26.28 -18.53 -9.01
C GLN A 28 -27.32 -17.54 -8.46
N ILE A 29 -28.15 -16.96 -9.33
CA ILE A 29 -29.30 -16.10 -8.97
C ILE A 29 -30.31 -16.91 -8.16
N ALA A 30 -30.69 -18.10 -8.60
CA ALA A 30 -31.62 -18.97 -7.88
C ALA A 30 -31.10 -19.36 -6.48
N ARG A 31 -29.79 -19.63 -6.34
CA ARG A 31 -29.15 -19.88 -5.03
C ARG A 31 -29.20 -18.64 -4.13
N LYS A 32 -28.90 -17.45 -4.67
CA LYS A 32 -28.98 -16.18 -3.92
C LYS A 32 -30.41 -15.88 -3.46
N LEU A 33 -31.40 -16.08 -4.33
CA LEU A 33 -32.83 -15.90 -3.99
C LEU A 33 -33.27 -16.88 -2.91
N LYS A 34 -32.99 -18.18 -3.06
CA LYS A 34 -33.30 -19.20 -2.06
C LYS A 34 -32.63 -18.93 -0.71
N GLN A 35 -31.40 -18.41 -0.72
CA GLN A 35 -30.69 -18.03 0.50
C GLN A 35 -31.27 -16.77 1.14
N ARG A 36 -31.71 -15.80 0.34
CA ARG A 36 -32.41 -14.60 0.82
C ARG A 36 -33.74 -14.95 1.46
N ASP A 37 -34.53 -15.82 0.82
CA ASP A 37 -35.85 -16.23 1.31
C ASP A 37 -35.73 -17.04 2.61
N ARG A 38 -34.74 -17.93 2.71
CA ARG A 38 -34.42 -18.64 3.95
C ARG A 38 -34.02 -17.69 5.08
N ASN A 39 -33.18 -16.70 4.79
CA ASN A 39 -32.77 -15.71 5.78
C ASN A 39 -33.96 -14.84 6.23
N ALA A 40 -34.86 -14.49 5.30
CA ALA A 40 -36.08 -13.75 5.60
C ALA A 40 -37.01 -14.56 6.52
N LEU A 41 -37.28 -15.84 6.18
CA LEU A 41 -38.10 -16.75 6.99
C LEU A 41 -37.53 -16.95 8.40
N LEU A 42 -36.21 -17.13 8.52
CA LEU A 42 -35.53 -17.21 9.82
C LEU A 42 -35.67 -15.89 10.61
N GLY A 43 -35.55 -14.74 9.93
CA GLY A 43 -35.75 -13.43 10.54
C GLY A 43 -37.16 -13.23 11.07
N TYR A 44 -38.19 -13.60 10.31
CA TYR A 44 -39.59 -13.54 10.75
C TYR A 44 -39.89 -14.50 11.90
N GLY A 45 -39.39 -15.74 11.84
CA GLY A 45 -39.56 -16.70 12.94
C GLY A 45 -38.93 -16.22 14.24
N LEU A 46 -37.72 -15.64 14.16
CA LEU A 46 -37.02 -15.09 15.32
C LEU A 46 -37.74 -13.87 15.91
N SER A 47 -38.28 -12.97 15.06
CA SER A 47 -38.98 -11.78 15.55
C SER A 47 -40.29 -12.13 16.27
N VAL A 48 -41.08 -13.07 15.73
CA VAL A 48 -42.30 -13.55 16.39
C VAL A 48 -41.98 -14.20 17.74
N PHE A 49 -40.94 -15.05 17.79
CA PHE A 49 -40.50 -15.68 19.03
C PHE A 49 -40.10 -14.65 20.09
N VAL A 50 -39.32 -13.64 19.71
CA VAL A 50 -38.91 -12.56 20.61
C VAL A 50 -40.12 -11.80 21.17
N VAL A 51 -41.11 -11.48 20.33
CA VAL A 51 -42.33 -10.78 20.76
C VAL A 51 -43.13 -11.62 21.76
N VAL A 52 -43.33 -12.91 21.49
CA VAL A 52 -44.04 -13.83 22.40
C VAL A 52 -43.33 -13.92 23.75
N VAL A 53 -42.00 -14.07 23.74
CA VAL A 53 -41.21 -14.12 24.97
C VAL A 53 -41.31 -12.82 25.77
N ILE A 54 -41.25 -11.66 25.11
CA ILE A 54 -41.43 -10.35 25.77
C ILE A 54 -42.82 -10.25 26.41
N MET A 55 -43.87 -10.70 25.70
CA MET A 55 -45.25 -10.64 26.19
C MET A 55 -45.46 -11.54 27.42
N GLU A 56 -45.05 -12.81 27.33
CA GLU A 56 -45.09 -13.76 28.47
C GLU A 56 -44.32 -13.22 29.66
N MET A 57 -43.13 -12.66 29.41
CA MET A 57 -42.31 -12.07 30.46
C MET A 57 -43.00 -10.86 31.10
N ALA A 58 -43.69 -10.01 30.33
CA ALA A 58 -44.45 -8.87 30.86
C ALA A 58 -45.61 -9.32 31.77
N VAL A 59 -46.39 -10.33 31.34
CA VAL A 59 -47.50 -10.89 32.13
C VAL A 59 -46.99 -11.47 33.45
N PHE A 60 -45.87 -12.18 33.43
CA PHE A 60 -45.23 -12.71 34.63
C PHE A 60 -44.80 -11.61 35.61
N HIS A 61 -44.16 -10.54 35.13
CA HIS A 61 -43.72 -9.44 35.99
C HIS A 61 -44.91 -8.65 36.57
N PHE A 62 -46.01 -8.52 35.82
CA PHE A 62 -47.25 -7.91 36.31
C PHE A 62 -47.84 -8.70 37.49
N HIS A 63 -47.99 -10.02 37.35
CA HIS A 63 -48.48 -10.88 38.44
C HIS A 63 -47.55 -10.90 39.66
N MET A 64 -46.23 -10.84 39.45
CA MET A 64 -45.26 -10.73 40.55
C MET A 64 -45.40 -9.40 41.30
N ALA A 65 -45.61 -8.30 40.57
CA ALA A 65 -45.83 -6.99 41.17
C ALA A 65 -47.11 -6.95 42.01
N GLU A 66 -48.20 -7.54 41.53
CA GLU A 66 -49.46 -7.62 42.29
C GLU A 66 -49.32 -8.47 43.56
N ARG A 67 -48.61 -9.60 43.50
CA ARG A 67 -48.50 -10.54 44.64
C ARG A 67 -47.46 -10.15 45.68
N PHE A 68 -46.34 -9.55 45.28
CA PHE A 68 -45.17 -9.34 46.13
C PHE A 68 -44.65 -7.89 46.13
N GLY A 69 -45.33 -6.98 45.43
CA GLY A 69 -44.92 -5.59 45.26
C GLY A 69 -43.84 -5.40 44.18
N ILE A 70 -43.43 -4.15 43.96
CA ILE A 70 -42.54 -3.77 42.83
C ILE A 70 -41.05 -4.11 43.05
N ALA A 71 -40.62 -4.31 44.30
CA ALA A 71 -39.22 -4.56 44.66
C ALA A 71 -38.57 -5.77 43.91
N PRO A 72 -39.17 -6.97 43.86
CA PRO A 72 -38.59 -8.10 43.11
C PRO A 72 -38.50 -7.86 41.60
N VAL A 73 -39.41 -7.07 41.03
CA VAL A 73 -39.38 -6.69 39.61
C VAL A 73 -38.17 -5.79 39.32
N LEU A 74 -37.91 -4.79 40.16
CA LEU A 74 -36.76 -3.90 40.03
C LEU A 74 -35.43 -4.64 40.20
N ALA A 75 -35.31 -5.50 41.21
CA ALA A 75 -34.11 -6.29 41.44
C ALA A 75 -33.74 -7.14 40.22
N ARG A 76 -34.74 -7.76 39.58
CA ARG A 76 -34.56 -8.55 38.36
C ARG A 76 -34.20 -7.68 37.15
N GLY A 77 -34.80 -6.49 37.04
CA GLY A 77 -34.43 -5.49 36.02
C GLY A 77 -32.95 -5.09 36.10
N VAL A 78 -32.41 -4.89 37.30
CA VAL A 78 -30.98 -4.64 37.52
C VAL A 78 -30.14 -5.83 37.06
N ILE A 79 -30.53 -7.06 37.39
CA ILE A 79 -29.82 -8.27 36.93
C ILE A 79 -29.82 -8.35 35.40
N TYR A 80 -30.96 -8.11 34.75
CA TYR A 80 -31.04 -8.10 33.28
C TYR A 80 -30.17 -7.00 32.67
N LEU A 81 -30.16 -5.80 33.25
CA LEU A 81 -29.29 -4.72 32.80
C LEU A 81 -27.81 -5.12 32.92
N LEU A 82 -27.39 -5.72 34.03
CA LEU A 82 -26.01 -6.17 34.23
C LEU A 82 -25.62 -7.31 33.28
N LEU A 83 -26.48 -8.31 33.09
CA LEU A 83 -26.23 -9.42 32.16
C LEU A 83 -26.16 -8.95 30.71
N THR A 84 -27.10 -8.11 30.29
CA THR A 84 -27.13 -7.58 28.91
C THR A 84 -25.95 -6.66 28.66
N THR A 85 -25.58 -5.77 29.59
CA THR A 85 -24.38 -4.93 29.45
C THR A 85 -23.10 -5.76 29.44
N ALA A 86 -22.98 -6.80 30.27
CA ALA A 86 -21.85 -7.72 30.24
C ALA A 86 -21.77 -8.49 28.91
N LEU A 87 -22.90 -8.97 28.38
CA LEU A 87 -22.98 -9.65 27.10
C LEU A 87 -22.58 -8.71 25.95
N TRP A 88 -23.12 -7.50 25.89
CA TRP A 88 -22.76 -6.49 24.89
C TRP A 88 -21.28 -6.11 24.97
N ALA A 89 -20.74 -5.94 26.18
CA ALA A 89 -19.32 -5.68 26.37
C ALA A 89 -18.44 -6.85 25.88
N ALA A 90 -18.84 -8.09 26.16
CA ALA A 90 -18.14 -9.28 25.68
C ALA A 90 -18.19 -9.39 24.15
N LEU A 91 -19.36 -9.19 23.54
CA LEU A 91 -19.54 -9.18 22.09
C LEU A 91 -18.71 -8.07 21.42
N LEU A 92 -18.72 -6.86 21.98
CA LEU A 92 -17.94 -5.74 21.46
C LEU A 92 -16.44 -6.01 21.55
N ARG A 93 -15.96 -6.60 22.65
CA ARG A 93 -14.55 -7.00 22.80
C ARG A 93 -14.16 -8.07 21.78
N THR A 94 -14.98 -9.10 21.61
CA THR A 94 -14.72 -10.18 20.65
C THR A 94 -14.75 -9.64 19.21
N ASN A 95 -15.73 -8.82 18.86
CA ASN A 95 -15.82 -8.20 17.54
C ASN A 95 -14.61 -7.29 17.25
N ARG A 96 -14.21 -6.46 18.22
CA ARG A 96 -13.00 -5.63 18.09
C ARG A 96 -11.74 -6.47 17.86
N ARG A 97 -11.58 -7.57 18.60
CA ARG A 97 -10.45 -8.51 18.43
C ARG A 97 -10.46 -9.20 17.06
N LEU A 98 -11.63 -9.61 16.58
CA LEU A 98 -11.78 -10.22 15.26
C LEU A 98 -11.42 -9.24 14.16
N VAL A 99 -11.96 -8.02 14.22
CA VAL A 99 -11.65 -6.97 13.24
C VAL A 99 -10.17 -6.62 13.29
N SER A 100 -9.58 -6.43 14.47
CA SER A 100 -8.14 -6.12 14.57
C SER A 100 -7.27 -7.24 14.03
N LYS A 101 -7.64 -8.50 14.28
CA LYS A 101 -6.93 -9.68 13.74
C LYS A 101 -7.06 -9.76 12.23
N MET A 102 -8.25 -9.57 11.67
CA MET A 102 -8.45 -9.56 10.23
C MET A 102 -7.64 -8.46 9.55
N MET A 103 -7.57 -7.27 10.16
CA MET A 103 -6.75 -6.18 9.65
C MET A 103 -5.24 -6.50 9.75
N SER A 104 -4.78 -7.08 10.86
CA SER A 104 -3.37 -7.48 11.00
C SER A 104 -2.98 -8.58 10.03
N ASP A 105 -3.82 -9.59 9.86
CA ASP A 105 -3.57 -10.73 8.97
C ASP A 105 -3.54 -10.27 7.51
N LYS A 106 -4.43 -9.33 7.15
CA LYS A 106 -4.41 -8.68 5.83
C LYS A 106 -3.13 -7.87 5.61
N GLN A 107 -2.71 -7.08 6.59
CA GLN A 107 -1.47 -6.30 6.50
C GLN A 107 -0.24 -7.21 6.39
N ALA A 108 -0.17 -8.27 7.20
CA ALA A 108 0.92 -9.23 7.16
C ALA A 108 1.00 -9.96 5.82
N SER A 109 -0.16 -10.33 5.25
CA SER A 109 -0.24 -10.95 3.92
C SER A 109 0.22 -9.99 2.82
N TYR A 110 -0.20 -8.73 2.90
CA TYR A 110 0.20 -7.68 1.96
C TYR A 110 1.72 -7.44 1.99
N GLU A 111 2.30 -7.24 3.18
CA GLU A 111 3.75 -7.10 3.33
C GLU A 111 4.47 -8.35 2.81
N SER A 112 3.98 -9.56 3.12
CA SER A 112 4.59 -10.80 2.64
C SER A 112 4.65 -10.89 1.11
N VAL A 113 3.63 -10.41 0.40
CA VAL A 113 3.63 -10.33 -1.07
C VAL A 113 4.67 -9.34 -1.57
N LEU A 114 4.77 -8.17 -0.94
CA LEU A 114 5.79 -7.17 -1.28
C LEU A 114 7.22 -7.70 -1.05
N LEU A 115 7.46 -8.43 0.05
CA LEU A 115 8.74 -9.08 0.33
C LEU A 115 9.06 -10.19 -0.68
N ALA A 116 8.06 -10.96 -1.10
CA ALA A 116 8.22 -11.99 -2.11
C ALA A 116 8.57 -11.39 -3.47
N TYR A 117 7.94 -10.27 -3.83
CA TYR A 117 8.27 -9.49 -5.02
C TYR A 117 9.72 -8.97 -4.99
N ASP A 118 10.14 -8.32 -3.91
CA ASP A 118 11.52 -7.82 -3.75
C ASP A 118 12.55 -8.94 -3.90
N LYS A 119 12.26 -10.12 -3.31
CA LYS A 119 13.10 -11.31 -3.46
C LYS A 119 13.12 -11.83 -4.90
N ALA A 120 11.97 -11.89 -5.57
CA ALA A 120 11.87 -12.35 -6.95
C ALA A 120 12.61 -11.41 -7.91
N LEU A 121 12.47 -10.09 -7.71
CA LEU A 121 13.19 -9.10 -8.51
C LEU A 121 14.70 -9.19 -8.28
N GLY A 122 15.15 -9.36 -7.04
CA GLY A 122 16.56 -9.56 -6.71
C GLY A 122 17.18 -10.84 -7.30
N LEU A 123 16.38 -11.85 -7.64
CA LEU A 123 16.85 -13.02 -8.39
C LEU A 123 17.08 -12.70 -9.88
N LYS A 124 16.29 -11.79 -10.44
CA LYS A 124 16.36 -11.40 -11.85
C LYS A 124 17.46 -10.36 -12.10
N ASP A 125 17.51 -9.35 -11.24
CA ASP A 125 18.51 -8.30 -11.25
C ASP A 125 19.36 -8.47 -9.99
N ALA A 126 20.57 -9.01 -10.15
CA ALA A 126 21.47 -9.29 -9.03
C ALA A 126 21.81 -8.03 -8.20
N TYR A 127 21.67 -6.84 -8.79
CA TYR A 127 21.80 -5.56 -8.09
C TYR A 127 20.58 -5.26 -7.19
N SER A 128 19.39 -5.74 -7.55
CA SER A 128 18.14 -5.46 -6.85
C SER A 128 17.98 -6.20 -5.51
N GLY A 129 18.93 -7.04 -5.09
CA GLY A 129 18.90 -7.74 -3.80
C GLY A 129 18.81 -6.80 -2.59
N GLY A 130 17.59 -6.57 -2.09
CA GLY A 130 17.31 -5.68 -0.96
C GLY A 130 17.42 -4.18 -1.26
N HIS A 131 17.71 -3.79 -2.50
CA HIS A 131 17.76 -2.39 -2.96
C HIS A 131 16.41 -1.70 -2.77
N GLY A 132 15.33 -2.30 -3.27
CA GLY A 132 13.98 -1.75 -3.14
C GLY A 132 13.60 -1.48 -1.68
N ARG A 133 14.02 -2.35 -0.75
CA ARG A 133 13.81 -2.13 0.69
C ARG A 133 14.58 -0.94 1.24
N ARG A 134 15.85 -0.78 0.88
CA ARG A 134 16.66 0.36 1.35
C ARG A 134 16.13 1.67 0.80
N VAL A 135 15.78 1.72 -0.48
CA VAL A 135 15.11 2.87 -1.11
C VAL A 135 13.79 3.18 -0.41
N ALA A 136 12.97 2.17 -0.11
CA ALA A 136 11.73 2.35 0.63
C ALA A 136 11.94 2.94 2.05
N LEU A 137 12.98 2.48 2.75
CA LEU A 137 13.36 3.03 4.06
C LEU A 137 13.80 4.49 3.98
N TYR A 138 14.66 4.83 3.01
CA TYR A 138 15.11 6.21 2.78
C TYR A 138 13.94 7.12 2.40
N ALA A 139 13.10 6.68 1.47
CA ALA A 139 11.93 7.44 1.03
C ALA A 139 10.93 7.70 2.17
N HIS A 140 10.67 6.69 3.01
CA HIS A 140 9.83 6.85 4.20
C HIS A 140 10.44 7.85 5.20
N GLY A 141 11.74 7.74 5.45
CA GLY A 141 12.48 8.64 6.34
C GLY A 141 12.45 10.09 5.87
N LEU A 142 12.67 10.32 4.57
CA LEU A 142 12.58 11.64 3.94
C LEU A 142 11.16 12.20 4.02
N ALA A 143 10.14 11.42 3.63
CA ALA A 143 8.74 11.85 3.72
C ALA A 143 8.34 12.23 5.15
N SER A 144 8.75 11.44 6.14
CA SER A 144 8.50 11.74 7.55
C SER A 144 9.21 13.03 7.98
N ALA A 145 10.44 13.25 7.52
CA ALA A 145 11.23 14.44 7.82
C ALA A 145 10.67 15.72 7.17
N MET A 146 9.99 15.58 6.03
CA MET A 146 9.24 16.66 5.36
C MET A 146 7.92 17.00 6.07
N GLY A 147 7.53 16.26 7.11
CA GLY A 147 6.31 16.52 7.89
C GLY A 147 5.05 15.87 7.33
N LEU A 148 5.18 14.93 6.38
CA LEU A 148 4.03 14.17 5.87
C LEU A 148 3.45 13.26 6.95
N SER A 149 2.15 12.97 6.85
CA SER A 149 1.48 12.03 7.76
C SER A 149 2.04 10.62 7.61
N HIS A 150 1.88 9.78 8.63
CA HIS A 150 2.30 8.39 8.60
C HIS A 150 1.65 7.60 7.44
N ALA A 151 0.42 7.94 7.04
CA ALA A 151 -0.25 7.31 5.91
C ALA A 151 0.40 7.70 4.57
N GLU A 152 0.73 8.98 4.38
CA GLU A 152 1.39 9.47 3.17
C GLU A 152 2.83 8.94 3.06
N ALA A 153 3.58 8.94 4.17
CA ALA A 153 4.94 8.38 4.20
C ALA A 153 4.94 6.88 3.88
N ASN A 154 3.95 6.12 4.35
CA ASN A 154 3.79 4.71 3.98
C ASN A 154 3.39 4.52 2.51
N THR A 155 2.57 5.40 1.96
CA THR A 155 2.23 5.37 0.53
C THR A 155 3.48 5.55 -0.32
N ILE A 156 4.35 6.50 0.05
CA ILE A 156 5.64 6.73 -0.62
C ILE A 156 6.57 5.52 -0.44
N ARG A 157 6.64 4.93 0.77
CA ARG A 157 7.41 3.72 1.05
C ARG A 157 7.01 2.55 0.14
N GLU A 158 5.70 2.34 -0.03
CA GLU A 158 5.18 1.25 -0.86
C GLU A 158 5.45 1.48 -2.35
N ALA A 159 5.26 2.70 -2.83
CA ALA A 159 5.64 3.06 -4.20
C ALA A 159 7.16 2.91 -4.43
N ALA A 160 7.97 3.33 -3.47
CA ALA A 160 9.42 3.18 -3.51
C ALA A 160 9.86 1.71 -3.56
N LEU A 161 9.18 0.82 -2.83
CA LEU A 161 9.48 -0.60 -2.88
C LEU A 161 9.20 -1.20 -4.26
N LEU A 162 8.16 -0.70 -4.94
CA LEU A 162 7.67 -1.21 -6.23
C LEU A 162 8.20 -0.43 -7.45
N HIS A 163 9.06 0.58 -7.27
CA HIS A 163 9.46 1.48 -8.36
C HIS A 163 10.04 0.74 -9.58
N ASP A 164 10.75 -0.36 -9.32
CA ASP A 164 11.44 -1.16 -10.32
C ASP A 164 10.64 -2.39 -10.82
N ILE A 165 9.36 -2.55 -10.49
CA ILE A 165 8.59 -3.78 -10.81
C ILE A 165 8.52 -4.05 -12.33
N GLY A 166 8.60 -2.99 -13.13
CA GLY A 166 8.64 -3.11 -14.58
C GLY A 166 9.91 -3.76 -15.13
N LYS A 167 11.00 -3.87 -14.35
CA LYS A 167 12.21 -4.60 -14.76
C LYS A 167 11.91 -6.07 -15.05
N ILE A 168 10.82 -6.63 -14.52
CA ILE A 168 10.32 -7.98 -14.88
C ILE A 168 10.06 -8.10 -16.39
N GLY A 169 9.69 -7.01 -17.08
CA GLY A 169 9.49 -7.00 -18.54
C GLY A 169 10.76 -6.83 -19.38
N ILE A 170 11.91 -6.53 -18.78
CA ILE A 170 13.16 -6.28 -19.51
C ILE A 170 13.92 -7.59 -19.75
N PRO A 171 14.46 -7.86 -20.96
CA PRO A 171 15.24 -9.07 -21.22
C PRO A 171 16.48 -9.19 -20.32
N ASP A 172 16.76 -10.40 -19.82
CA ASP A 172 17.89 -10.67 -18.93
C ASP A 172 19.23 -10.31 -19.58
N ALA A 173 19.38 -10.62 -20.87
CA ALA A 173 20.58 -10.29 -21.65
C ALA A 173 20.90 -8.79 -21.67
N ILE A 174 19.90 -7.92 -21.45
CA ILE A 174 20.08 -6.46 -21.33
C ILE A 174 20.37 -6.07 -19.87
N LEU A 175 19.60 -6.60 -18.91
CA LEU A 175 19.76 -6.27 -17.48
C LEU A 175 21.11 -6.71 -16.92
N THR A 176 21.62 -7.88 -17.34
CA THR A 176 22.86 -8.46 -16.81
C THR A 176 24.07 -8.23 -17.72
N LYS A 177 23.95 -7.37 -18.73
CA LYS A 177 25.02 -7.13 -19.71
C LYS A 177 26.25 -6.51 -19.03
N PRO A 178 27.45 -7.10 -19.17
CA PRO A 178 28.67 -6.45 -18.72
C PRO A 178 29.06 -5.32 -19.69
N GLY A 179 29.29 -4.12 -19.16
CA GLY A 179 29.74 -2.95 -19.92
C GLY A 179 28.61 -1.98 -20.30
N GLU A 180 28.89 -1.10 -21.27
CA GLU A 180 27.93 -0.07 -21.69
C GLU A 180 26.78 -0.64 -22.52
N LEU A 181 25.59 -0.09 -22.29
CA LEU A 181 24.41 -0.39 -23.08
C LEU A 181 24.41 0.44 -24.36
N THR A 182 24.00 -0.20 -25.46
CA THR A 182 23.69 0.49 -26.71
C THR A 182 22.48 1.40 -26.53
N VAL A 183 22.30 2.35 -27.43
CA VAL A 183 21.15 3.28 -27.42
C VAL A 183 19.81 2.53 -27.43
N ALA A 184 19.70 1.43 -28.19
CA ALA A 184 18.50 0.61 -28.26
C ALA A 184 18.22 -0.15 -26.96
N GLU A 185 19.26 -0.70 -26.33
CA GLU A 185 19.17 -1.36 -25.02
C GLU A 185 18.77 -0.36 -23.92
N LEU A 186 19.35 0.84 -23.94
CA LEU A 186 18.99 1.91 -23.02
C LEU A 186 17.53 2.34 -23.19
N HIS A 187 17.04 2.46 -24.42
CA HIS A 187 15.63 2.74 -24.68
C HIS A 187 14.72 1.66 -24.10
N THR A 188 15.13 0.39 -24.20
CA THR A 188 14.38 -0.74 -23.61
C THR A 188 14.32 -0.63 -22.09
N ILE A 189 15.45 -0.38 -21.42
CA ILE A 189 15.46 -0.20 -19.94
C ILE A 189 14.58 0.98 -19.53
N ARG A 190 14.61 2.10 -20.26
CA ARG A 190 13.80 3.30 -19.95
C ARG A 190 12.29 3.07 -20.01
N GLN A 191 11.82 1.93 -20.52
CA GLN A 191 10.41 1.57 -20.53
C GLN A 191 9.93 0.96 -19.20
N HIS A 192 10.82 0.53 -18.31
CA HIS A 192 10.43 -0.14 -17.06
C HIS A 192 9.51 0.71 -16.15
N PRO A 193 9.61 2.05 -16.04
CA PRO A 193 8.68 2.82 -15.20
C PRO A 193 7.24 2.73 -15.73
N ALA A 194 7.08 2.82 -17.06
CA ALA A 194 5.79 2.72 -17.72
C ALA A 194 5.20 1.31 -17.62
N MET A 195 6.01 0.26 -17.83
CA MET A 195 5.59 -1.12 -17.64
C MET A 195 5.18 -1.38 -16.18
N GLY A 196 5.99 -0.92 -15.23
CA GLY A 196 5.75 -1.10 -13.80
C GLY A 196 4.45 -0.43 -13.35
N ALA A 197 4.21 0.80 -13.81
CA ALA A 197 2.94 1.49 -13.58
C ALA A 197 1.74 0.71 -14.15
N GLY A 198 1.88 0.10 -15.33
CA GLY A 198 0.83 -0.75 -15.93
C GLY A 198 0.52 -1.99 -15.10
N ILE A 199 1.54 -2.68 -14.58
CA ILE A 199 1.38 -3.83 -13.67
C ILE A 199 0.63 -3.41 -12.39
N ILE A 200 1.07 -2.32 -11.77
CA ILE A 200 0.50 -1.81 -10.53
C ILE A 200 -0.96 -1.37 -10.72
N GLN A 201 -1.26 -0.72 -11.84
CA GLN A 201 -2.60 -0.20 -12.13
C GLN A 201 -3.65 -1.31 -12.27
N ALA A 202 -3.24 -2.51 -12.69
CA ALA A 202 -4.12 -3.68 -12.77
C ALA A 202 -4.54 -4.24 -11.39
N ILE A 203 -3.87 -3.82 -10.31
CA ILE A 203 -4.14 -4.26 -8.94
C ILE A 203 -4.90 -3.14 -8.22
N PRO A 204 -6.22 -3.27 -7.96
CA PRO A 204 -7.03 -2.18 -7.41
C PRO A 204 -6.45 -1.58 -6.12
N LEU A 205 -5.91 -2.43 -5.24
CA LEU A 205 -5.28 -2.02 -3.98
C LEU A 205 -4.04 -1.13 -4.19
N LEU A 206 -3.29 -1.33 -5.28
CA LEU A 206 -2.02 -0.65 -5.54
C LEU A 206 -2.12 0.45 -6.58
N SER A 207 -3.24 0.54 -7.30
CA SER A 207 -3.44 1.45 -8.43
C SER A 207 -3.05 2.91 -8.16
N HIS A 208 -3.26 3.38 -6.94
CA HIS A 208 -2.90 4.72 -6.48
C HIS A 208 -1.38 5.00 -6.44
N LEU A 209 -0.53 3.96 -6.43
CA LEU A 209 0.93 4.07 -6.44
C LEU A 209 1.50 4.23 -7.86
N ALA A 210 0.72 3.90 -8.90
CA ALA A 210 1.18 3.87 -10.28
C ALA A 210 1.81 5.18 -10.78
N PRO A 211 1.30 6.39 -10.44
CA PRO A 211 1.93 7.65 -10.85
C PRO A 211 3.35 7.81 -10.27
N ALA A 212 3.56 7.40 -9.01
CA ALA A 212 4.86 7.49 -8.37
C ALA A 212 5.88 6.57 -9.07
N VAL A 213 5.47 5.33 -9.35
CA VAL A 213 6.29 4.35 -10.07
C VAL A 213 6.53 4.76 -11.52
N ARG A 214 5.57 5.39 -12.20
CA ARG A 214 5.75 5.82 -13.59
C ARG A 214 6.82 6.91 -13.75
N HIS A 215 6.92 7.81 -12.78
CA HIS A 215 7.64 9.06 -12.92
C HIS A 215 8.89 9.17 -12.02
N HIS A 216 9.32 8.09 -11.37
CA HIS A 216 10.47 8.12 -10.45
C HIS A 216 11.82 8.41 -11.14
N HIS A 217 11.88 8.38 -12.48
CA HIS A 217 13.04 8.78 -13.28
C HIS A 217 12.85 10.12 -14.04
N GLU A 218 11.78 10.86 -13.74
CA GLU A 218 11.67 12.25 -14.18
C GLU A 218 12.70 13.09 -13.42
N HIS A 219 13.31 14.05 -14.12
CA HIS A 219 14.23 15.01 -13.51
C HIS A 219 13.49 16.30 -13.22
N PHE A 220 13.83 16.98 -12.13
CA PHE A 220 13.18 18.24 -11.75
C PHE A 220 13.25 19.32 -12.85
N ASP A 221 14.31 19.33 -13.67
CA ASP A 221 14.49 20.21 -14.83
C ASP A 221 13.84 19.70 -16.14
N GLY A 222 13.21 18.53 -16.12
CA GLY A 222 12.56 17.90 -17.27
C GLY A 222 13.47 17.11 -18.19
N GLY A 223 14.76 16.96 -17.86
CA GLY A 223 15.69 16.11 -18.60
C GLY A 223 15.51 14.60 -18.40
N GLY A 224 14.52 14.19 -17.60
CA GLY A 224 14.24 12.80 -17.25
C GLY A 224 13.29 12.10 -18.23
N TYR A 225 12.75 10.97 -17.78
CA TYR A 225 11.85 10.12 -18.57
C TYR A 225 10.80 9.47 -17.65
N PRO A 226 9.67 8.96 -18.17
CA PRO A 226 9.32 8.73 -19.58
C PRO A 226 8.66 9.92 -20.31
N VAL A 227 8.17 10.95 -19.62
CA VAL A 227 7.38 12.04 -20.23
C VAL A 227 8.16 13.35 -20.33
N GLY A 228 9.13 13.59 -19.45
CA GLY A 228 9.84 14.87 -19.37
C GLY A 228 9.07 15.90 -18.53
N LEU A 229 8.42 15.45 -17.45
CA LEU A 229 7.72 16.33 -16.52
C LEU A 229 8.72 17.24 -15.78
N GLN A 230 8.29 18.46 -15.46
CA GLN A 230 9.15 19.48 -14.83
C GLN A 230 8.60 19.94 -13.48
N GLY A 231 9.52 20.15 -12.54
CA GLY A 231 9.24 20.68 -11.21
C GLY A 231 8.13 19.93 -10.48
N HIS A 232 7.15 20.68 -9.98
CA HIS A 232 6.03 20.13 -9.21
C HIS A 232 4.95 19.42 -10.05
N ALA A 233 5.08 19.39 -11.39
CA ALA A 233 4.26 18.51 -12.21
C ALA A 233 4.60 17.03 -11.97
N ILE A 234 5.80 16.75 -11.49
CA ILE A 234 6.22 15.41 -11.06
C ILE A 234 5.55 15.11 -9.70
N PRO A 235 4.83 13.97 -9.57
CA PRO A 235 4.23 13.57 -8.30
C PRO A 235 5.23 13.62 -7.16
N LEU A 236 4.83 14.15 -5.99
CA LEU A 236 5.71 14.28 -4.83
C LEU A 236 6.38 12.95 -4.47
N ALA A 237 5.62 11.85 -4.46
CA ALA A 237 6.13 10.51 -4.21
C ALA A 237 7.26 10.12 -5.18
N ALA A 238 7.13 10.43 -6.47
CA ALA A 238 8.18 10.16 -7.46
C ALA A 238 9.45 11.00 -7.20
N ARG A 239 9.29 12.29 -6.86
CA ARG A 239 10.42 13.17 -6.49
C ARG A 239 11.17 12.65 -5.27
N VAL A 240 10.46 12.15 -4.25
CA VAL A 240 11.07 11.54 -3.05
C VAL A 240 11.79 10.23 -3.39
N ILE A 241 11.17 9.37 -4.21
CA ILE A 241 11.76 8.11 -4.65
C ILE A 241 13.05 8.36 -5.44
N ALA A 242 13.08 9.34 -6.34
CA ALA A 242 14.27 9.67 -7.12
C ALA A 242 15.49 10.00 -6.24
N VAL A 243 15.28 10.79 -5.17
CA VAL A 243 16.35 11.12 -4.20
C VAL A 243 16.76 9.89 -3.39
N ALA A 244 15.80 9.09 -2.93
CA ALA A 244 16.06 7.88 -2.16
C ALA A 244 16.80 6.80 -2.96
N ASP A 245 16.43 6.62 -4.23
CA ASP A 245 17.07 5.70 -5.17
C ASP A 245 18.51 6.14 -5.44
N ALA A 246 18.72 7.43 -5.74
CA ALA A 246 20.07 7.98 -5.91
C ALA A 246 20.94 7.79 -4.67
N LEU A 247 20.39 7.98 -3.46
CA LEU A 247 21.12 7.77 -2.22
C LEU A 247 21.57 6.31 -2.06
N ASP A 248 20.67 5.35 -2.29
CA ASP A 248 21.03 3.93 -2.22
C ASP A 248 22.02 3.54 -3.33
N ALA A 249 21.81 4.06 -4.53
CA ALA A 249 22.66 3.84 -5.69
C ALA A 249 24.11 4.25 -5.43
N LEU A 250 24.30 5.42 -4.81
CA LEU A 250 25.59 5.99 -4.45
C LEU A 250 26.22 5.27 -3.24
N GLY A 251 25.42 4.98 -2.21
CA GLY A 251 25.90 4.37 -0.95
C GLY A 251 26.11 2.85 -0.99
N SER A 252 25.60 2.14 -2.00
CA SER A 252 25.72 0.68 -2.10
C SER A 252 26.75 0.24 -3.13
N ASP A 253 27.39 -0.91 -2.90
CA ASP A 253 28.27 -1.55 -3.88
C ASP A 253 27.47 -1.95 -5.14
N ARG A 254 28.01 -1.66 -6.32
CA ARG A 254 27.53 -2.11 -7.61
C ARG A 254 28.57 -3.01 -8.27
N SER A 255 28.13 -3.90 -9.16
CA SER A 255 29.00 -4.81 -9.93
C SER A 255 30.13 -4.10 -10.67
N TYR A 256 29.97 -2.81 -10.96
CA TYR A 256 30.91 -1.95 -11.69
C TYR A 256 31.46 -0.78 -10.86
N ARG A 257 31.06 -0.58 -9.60
CA ARG A 257 31.49 0.56 -8.77
C ARG A 257 31.41 0.24 -7.27
N LYS A 258 32.45 0.55 -6.49
CA LYS A 258 32.38 0.48 -5.03
C LYS A 258 31.44 1.55 -4.46
N SER A 259 30.75 1.22 -3.37
CA SER A 259 30.00 2.16 -2.54
C SER A 259 30.85 3.36 -2.18
N MET A 260 30.22 4.54 -2.13
CA MET A 260 30.85 5.75 -1.62
C MET A 260 30.39 6.03 -0.18
N PRO A 261 31.23 6.69 0.63
CA PRO A 261 30.82 7.20 1.93
C PRO A 261 29.54 8.02 1.85
N LEU A 262 28.66 7.87 2.85
CA LEU A 262 27.31 8.46 2.81
C LEU A 262 27.32 10.00 2.71
N ASP A 263 28.30 10.65 3.34
CA ASP A 263 28.59 12.09 3.22
C ASP A 263 28.93 12.50 1.78
N ALA A 264 29.75 11.70 1.09
CA ALA A 264 30.07 11.92 -0.32
C ALA A 264 28.83 11.71 -1.21
N ALA A 265 28.00 10.70 -0.92
CA ALA A 265 26.75 10.45 -1.64
C ALA A 265 25.78 11.64 -1.52
N VAL A 266 25.58 12.15 -0.30
CA VAL A 266 24.73 13.33 -0.05
C VAL A 266 25.31 14.56 -0.76
N THR A 267 26.62 14.74 -0.76
CA THR A 267 27.28 15.85 -1.47
C THR A 267 27.02 15.82 -2.97
N GLU A 268 27.08 14.65 -3.61
CA GLU A 268 26.74 14.50 -5.03
C GLU A 268 25.26 14.79 -5.31
N ILE A 269 24.35 14.35 -4.43
CA ILE A 269 22.92 14.66 -4.55
C ILE A 269 22.67 16.17 -4.43
N VAL A 270 23.35 16.85 -3.50
CA VAL A 270 23.24 18.31 -3.33
C VAL A 270 23.69 19.06 -4.57
N LYS A 271 24.77 18.62 -5.24
CA LYS A 271 25.24 19.22 -6.50
C LYS A 271 24.21 19.13 -7.64
N ALA A 272 23.35 18.11 -7.61
CA ALA A 272 22.30 17.87 -8.60
C ALA A 272 20.93 18.49 -8.21
N SER A 273 20.87 19.24 -7.10
CA SER A 273 19.69 19.98 -6.64
C SER A 273 19.21 20.99 -7.69
N GLY A 274 17.90 21.03 -7.93
CA GLY A 274 17.26 21.90 -8.91
C GLY A 274 17.43 21.46 -10.37
N LYS A 275 18.24 20.43 -10.64
CA LYS A 275 18.38 19.80 -11.95
C LYS A 275 17.72 18.43 -11.95
N GLN A 276 18.40 17.43 -11.41
CA GLN A 276 17.86 16.08 -11.32
C GLN A 276 16.86 15.98 -10.17
N PHE A 277 17.19 16.59 -9.03
CA PHE A 277 16.44 16.42 -7.79
C PHE A 277 15.73 17.70 -7.37
N ASP A 278 14.61 17.51 -6.68
CA ASP A 278 13.86 18.59 -6.05
C ASP A 278 14.66 19.27 -4.93
N PRO A 279 14.88 20.59 -5.00
CA PRO A 279 15.59 21.34 -3.97
C PRO A 279 15.00 21.20 -2.56
N GLU A 280 13.68 21.10 -2.41
CA GLU A 280 13.03 21.00 -1.10
C GLU A 280 13.39 19.67 -0.41
N ILE A 281 13.35 18.58 -1.18
CA ILE A 281 13.65 17.24 -0.68
C ILE A 281 15.15 17.11 -0.37
N VAL A 282 16.00 17.66 -1.23
CA VAL A 282 17.45 17.69 -1.03
C VAL A 282 17.81 18.51 0.23
N GLY A 283 17.13 19.62 0.48
CA GLY A 283 17.30 20.40 1.71
C GLY A 283 17.02 19.56 2.95
N VAL A 284 15.92 18.82 2.97
CA VAL A 284 15.56 17.92 4.08
C VAL A 284 16.59 16.79 4.25
N LEU A 285 17.08 16.21 3.16
CA LEU A 285 18.13 15.19 3.20
C LEU A 285 19.41 15.74 3.85
N ALA A 286 19.85 16.92 3.41
CA ALA A 286 21.06 17.57 3.92
C ALA A 286 20.94 17.91 5.42
N ASP A 287 19.81 18.49 5.83
CA ASP A 287 19.56 18.87 7.22
C ASP A 287 19.54 17.67 8.16
N LYS A 288 18.85 16.59 7.78
CA LYS A 288 18.82 15.36 8.58
C LYS A 288 20.16 14.66 8.63
N PHE A 289 20.95 14.72 7.55
CA PHE A 289 22.30 14.19 7.53
C PHE A 289 23.21 14.96 8.49
N ILE A 290 23.18 16.30 8.44
CA ILE A 290 23.93 17.17 9.36
C ILE A 290 23.55 16.87 10.83
N LEU A 291 22.26 16.74 11.14
CA LEU A 291 21.79 16.41 12.49
C LEU A 291 22.22 15.03 12.98
N THR A 292 22.34 14.05 12.07
CA THR A 292 22.79 12.69 12.41
C THR A 292 24.30 12.63 12.57
N ALA A 293 25.04 13.32 11.69
CA ALA A 293 26.49 13.47 11.78
C ALA A 293 26.90 14.15 13.10
N MET A 294 26.24 15.25 13.48
CA MET A 294 26.48 15.98 14.74
C MET A 294 26.17 15.15 15.99
N LYS A 295 25.10 14.34 15.97
CA LYS A 295 24.78 13.43 17.08
C LYS A 295 25.86 12.37 17.28
N ASN A 296 26.38 11.81 16.19
CA ASN A 296 27.45 10.82 16.26
C ASN A 296 28.79 11.44 16.70
N THR A 297 29.08 12.70 16.35
CA THR A 297 30.29 13.39 16.85
C THR A 297 30.20 13.75 18.33
N SER A 298 29.00 13.99 18.86
CA SER A 298 28.78 14.32 20.27
C SER A 298 28.84 13.13 21.24
N ILE A 299 28.82 11.89 20.73
CA ILE A 299 28.92 10.66 21.54
C ILE A 299 30.38 10.19 21.68
N ASP A 300 31.27 10.62 20.80
CA ASP A 300 32.69 10.21 20.76
C ASP A 300 33.65 11.15 21.51
N ASN A 301 33.19 11.94 22.50
CA ASN A 301 34.09 12.70 23.37
C ASN A 301 34.25 12.11 24.78
N PRO A 302 35.15 11.12 25.00
CA PRO A 302 35.61 10.74 26.33
C PRO A 302 36.84 11.56 26.71
N SER A 303 36.69 12.87 26.93
CA SER A 303 37.77 13.71 27.47
C SER A 303 37.41 14.39 28.80
N THR A 304 37.01 13.60 29.79
CA THR A 304 37.30 13.88 31.20
C THR A 304 37.57 12.57 31.95
N ARG A 305 38.63 11.85 31.57
CA ARG A 305 39.30 10.94 32.52
C ARG A 305 40.22 11.81 33.37
N ASN A 306 39.73 12.11 34.56
CA ASN A 306 40.46 12.72 35.64
C ASN A 306 41.69 11.85 35.95
N ASP A 307 42.85 12.35 35.57
CA ASP A 307 44.15 11.94 36.11
C ASP A 307 44.14 12.26 37.62
N GLY A 308 43.90 11.21 38.40
CA GLY A 308 44.24 11.16 39.81
C GLY A 308 45.34 10.15 40.01
N ARG A 309 46.58 10.50 39.64
CA ARG A 309 47.80 9.97 40.27
C ARG A 309 48.87 11.07 40.39
N GLN A 310 48.83 11.77 41.52
CA GLN A 310 49.94 11.89 42.47
C GLN A 310 49.39 12.36 43.82
#